data_AF-A0A9D9DDX1-F1
#
_entry.id   AF-A0A9D9DDX1-F1
#
_cell.length_a   1.000
_cell.length_b   1.000
_cell.length_c   1.000
_cell.angle_alpha   90.00
_cell.angle_beta   90.00
_cell.angle_gamma   90.00
#
_symmetry.space_group_name_H-M   'P 1'
#
loop_
_entity.id
_entity.type
_entity.pdbx_description
1 polymer ?
#
loop_
_entity_poly.entity_id
_entity_poly.type
_entity_poly.pdbx_seq_one_letter_code
_entity_poly.pdbx_strand_id
1 'polypeptide(L)'
;MLFIGTPCQTAGIRAAVPEKHQGNLFLIDLLCHGVPSPKALSDYFAYLAVKPHDVNFRDYTNSRWGGEYALTLKEAGKMVSHRFSKDLYLKAFLDNISLNACCAECRYTSLDRVGDLSVGDFWGVDNILKDPRITNRSSAPVGLLIQNNQKFAALLNKIAASGQFEFIECTKEEACRSNEVLRTAPKRSRHADMLQSLAAHINLFTGLRVYYFFKKLKSKIKHLKRRIF
;
A
#
# COMPACT_ATOMS: atom_id res chain seq x y z
N MET A 1 7.87 13.22 -21.41
CA MET A 1 6.67 12.75 -20.68
C MET A 1 7.10 12.12 -19.37
N LEU A 2 6.48 12.54 -18.26
CA LEU A 2 6.62 11.90 -16.96
C LEU A 2 5.40 10.99 -16.74
N PHE A 3 5.62 9.74 -16.36
CA PHE A 3 4.57 8.83 -15.93
C PHE A 3 4.88 8.29 -14.54
N ILE A 4 3.89 8.31 -13.66
CA ILE A 4 3.98 7.78 -12.30
C ILE A 4 2.84 6.78 -12.12
N GLY A 5 3.16 5.56 -11.69
CA GLY A 5 2.15 4.54 -11.50
C GLY A 5 2.65 3.34 -10.72
N THR A 6 1.80 2.32 -10.63
CA THR A 6 2.23 1.01 -10.11
C THR A 6 3.21 0.35 -11.09
N PRO A 7 4.04 -0.60 -10.63
CA PRO A 7 5.08 -1.19 -11.48
C PRO A 7 4.52 -1.90 -12.71
N CYS A 8 3.35 -2.52 -12.60
CA CYS A 8 2.66 -3.15 -13.73
C CYS A 8 2.11 -2.12 -14.73
N GLN A 9 1.59 -0.98 -14.27
CA GLN A 9 1.18 0.13 -15.16
C GLN A 9 2.39 0.74 -15.86
N THR A 10 3.47 0.98 -15.11
CA THR A 10 4.73 1.50 -15.64
C THR A 10 5.32 0.57 -16.70
N ALA A 11 5.26 -0.75 -16.48
CA ALA A 11 5.64 -1.74 -17.49
C ALA A 11 4.77 -1.66 -18.74
N GLY A 12 3.46 -1.49 -18.58
CA GLY A 12 2.54 -1.29 -19.69
C GLY A 12 2.87 -0.05 -20.54
N ILE A 13 3.14 1.09 -19.89
CA ILE A 13 3.56 2.31 -20.59
C ILE A 13 4.90 2.11 -21.29
N ARG A 14 5.89 1.51 -20.62
CA ARG A 14 7.19 1.23 -21.24
C ARG A 14 7.05 0.37 -22.50
N ALA A 15 6.21 -0.65 -22.47
CA ALA A 15 5.96 -1.54 -23.61
C ALA A 15 5.17 -0.88 -24.73
N ALA A 16 4.25 0.03 -24.41
CA ALA A 16 3.42 0.73 -25.40
C ALA A 16 4.16 1.84 -26.15
N VAL A 17 5.22 2.42 -25.57
CA VAL A 17 5.98 3.52 -26.18
C VAL A 17 7.09 2.97 -27.10
N PRO A 18 7.14 3.36 -28.39
CA PRO A 18 8.19 2.91 -29.31
C PRO A 18 9.60 3.26 -28.83
N GLU A 19 10.57 2.40 -29.15
CA GLU A 19 11.97 2.54 -28.72
C GLU A 19 12.56 3.92 -29.03
N LYS A 20 12.32 4.44 -30.24
CA LYS A 20 12.75 5.78 -30.67
C LYS A 20 12.27 6.93 -29.77
N HIS A 21 11.27 6.70 -28.92
CA HIS A 21 10.71 7.69 -28.00
C HIS A 21 11.02 7.39 -26.52
N GLN A 22 11.72 6.29 -26.21
CA GLN A 22 12.08 5.93 -24.83
C GLN A 22 12.99 6.97 -24.17
N GLY A 23 13.80 7.70 -24.94
CA GLY A 23 14.60 8.82 -24.42
C GLY A 23 13.76 9.97 -23.85
N ASN A 24 12.54 10.15 -24.34
CA ASN A 24 11.62 11.20 -23.92
C ASN A 24 10.68 10.75 -22.79
N LEU A 25 10.81 9.50 -22.34
CA LEU A 25 9.99 8.90 -21.30
C LEU A 25 10.78 8.87 -19.99
N PHE A 26 10.18 9.43 -18.95
CA PHE A 26 10.64 9.31 -17.58
C PHE A 26 9.58 8.57 -16.77
N LEU A 27 9.96 7.40 -16.24
CA LEU A 27 9.07 6.50 -15.54
C LEU A 27 9.38 6.44 -14.06
N ILE A 28 8.38 6.66 -13.23
CA ILE A 28 8.45 6.44 -11.78
C ILE A 28 7.47 5.33 -11.43
N ASP A 29 7.95 4.27 -10.78
CA ASP A 29 7.08 3.26 -10.21
C ASP A 29 6.98 3.37 -8.69
N LEU A 30 5.79 3.10 -8.17
CA LEU A 30 5.53 3.08 -6.74
C LEU A 30 5.72 1.66 -6.20
N LEU A 31 6.37 1.51 -5.04
CA LEU A 31 6.34 0.25 -4.31
C LEU A 31 4.88 -0.12 -4.05
N CYS A 32 4.46 -1.27 -4.59
CA CYS A 32 3.06 -1.66 -4.63
C CYS A 32 2.88 -3.01 -3.95
N HIS A 33 2.03 -3.04 -2.92
CA HIS A 33 1.62 -4.26 -2.25
C HIS A 33 0.59 -5.05 -3.07
N GLY A 34 -0.18 -4.38 -3.92
CA GLY A 34 -1.35 -4.93 -4.61
C GLY A 34 -2.51 -3.94 -4.51
N VAL A 35 -3.55 -4.16 -5.31
CA VAL A 35 -4.71 -3.25 -5.35
C VAL A 35 -6.02 -4.05 -5.33
N PRO A 36 -7.05 -3.59 -4.60
CA PRO A 36 -8.43 -4.04 -4.80
C PRO A 36 -9.00 -3.59 -6.15
N SER A 37 -10.08 -4.21 -6.59
CA SER A 37 -10.80 -3.76 -7.77
C SER A 37 -11.61 -2.47 -7.49
N PRO A 38 -11.84 -1.61 -8.49
CA PRO A 38 -12.75 -0.47 -8.35
C PRO A 38 -14.15 -0.88 -7.88
N LYS A 39 -14.62 -2.07 -8.30
CA LYS A 39 -15.88 -2.64 -7.84
C LYS A 39 -15.88 -2.89 -6.33
N ALA A 40 -14.79 -3.39 -5.74
CA ALA A 40 -14.72 -3.61 -4.30
C ALA A 40 -14.90 -2.29 -3.51
N LEU A 41 -14.36 -1.17 -4.03
CA LEU A 41 -14.56 0.14 -3.41
C LEU A 41 -16.00 0.65 -3.61
N SER A 42 -16.58 0.47 -4.80
CA SER A 42 -17.98 0.82 -5.06
C SER A 42 -18.94 0.02 -4.17
N ASP A 43 -18.71 -1.28 -4.00
CA ASP A 43 -19.51 -2.15 -3.14
C ASP A 43 -19.40 -1.74 -1.66
N TYR A 44 -18.27 -1.14 -1.26
CA TYR A 44 -18.06 -0.60 0.08
C TYR A 44 -18.91 0.64 0.33
N PHE A 45 -18.92 1.57 -0.63
CA PHE A 45 -19.75 2.77 -0.55
C PHE A 45 -21.24 2.40 -0.53
N ALA A 46 -21.65 1.42 -1.35
CA ALA A 46 -23.00 0.89 -1.31
C ALA A 46 -23.35 0.24 0.03
N TYR A 47 -22.43 -0.52 0.63
CA TYR A 47 -22.61 -1.13 1.95
C TYR A 47 -22.79 -0.09 3.07
N LEU A 48 -22.06 1.03 2.99
CA LEU A 48 -22.19 2.15 3.92
C LEU A 48 -23.37 3.09 3.59
N ALA A 49 -24.04 2.88 2.45
CA ALA A 49 -25.06 3.77 1.91
C ALA A 49 -24.59 5.23 1.73
N VAL A 50 -23.37 5.41 1.20
CA VAL A 50 -22.75 6.72 0.92
C VAL A 50 -22.31 6.84 -0.54
N LYS A 51 -22.17 8.07 -1.03
CA LYS A 51 -21.58 8.44 -2.33
C LYS A 51 -20.57 9.57 -2.14
N PRO A 52 -19.36 9.26 -1.61
CA PRO A 52 -18.38 10.29 -1.31
C PRO A 52 -17.84 10.94 -2.59
N HIS A 53 -17.60 12.25 -2.54
CA HIS A 53 -16.88 12.98 -3.58
C HIS A 53 -15.38 13.10 -3.28
N ASP A 54 -14.99 12.88 -2.02
CA ASP A 54 -13.60 12.87 -1.55
C ASP A 54 -13.39 11.66 -0.62
N VAL A 55 -12.29 10.94 -0.85
CA VAL A 55 -11.94 9.68 -0.20
C VAL A 55 -10.47 9.75 0.18
N ASN A 56 -10.19 9.78 1.48
CA ASN A 56 -8.83 9.78 2.00
C ASN A 56 -8.56 8.46 2.74
N PHE A 57 -7.74 7.60 2.14
CA PHE A 57 -7.34 6.31 2.72
C PHE A 57 -6.28 6.43 3.82
N ARG A 58 -5.71 7.61 4.03
CA ARG A 58 -4.59 7.85 4.93
C ARG A 58 -4.75 9.21 5.61
N ASP A 59 -5.84 9.36 6.35
CA ASP A 59 -6.13 10.58 7.10
C ASP A 59 -5.43 10.57 8.47
N TYR A 60 -4.57 11.57 8.67
CA TYR A 60 -3.78 11.80 9.90
C TYR A 60 -4.36 12.93 10.78
N THR A 61 -5.50 13.53 10.44
CA THR A 61 -6.06 14.67 11.17
C THR A 61 -6.19 14.43 12.69
N ASN A 62 -6.47 13.19 13.10
CA ASN A 62 -6.66 12.81 14.50
C ASN A 62 -5.49 11.99 15.10
N SER A 63 -4.36 11.89 14.38
CA SER A 63 -3.19 11.14 14.84
C SER A 63 -1.88 11.70 14.27
N ARG A 64 -0.86 11.88 15.10
CA ARG A 64 0.51 12.08 14.59
C ARG A 64 0.91 10.89 13.70
N TRP A 65 1.92 11.09 12.85
CA TRP A 65 2.43 10.16 11.83
C TRP A 65 2.74 8.70 12.25
N GLY A 66 2.53 8.33 13.52
CA GLY A 66 2.62 6.97 14.06
C GLY A 66 1.35 6.41 14.74
N GLY A 67 0.16 7.03 14.58
CA GLY A 67 -1.11 6.51 15.14
C GLY A 67 -1.98 5.73 14.14
N GLU A 68 -3.13 5.21 14.60
CA GLU A 68 -4.14 4.63 13.70
C GLU A 68 -4.66 5.71 12.74
N TYR A 69 -4.24 5.66 11.47
CA TYR A 69 -4.85 6.49 10.43
C TYR A 69 -6.30 6.05 10.18
N ALA A 70 -7.08 6.92 9.55
CA ALA A 70 -8.47 6.64 9.24
C ALA A 70 -8.73 6.60 7.74
N LEU A 71 -9.74 5.82 7.35
CA LEU A 71 -10.43 6.03 6.08
C LEU A 71 -11.47 7.12 6.32
N THR A 72 -11.31 8.25 5.64
CA THR A 72 -12.24 9.37 5.71
C THR A 72 -12.98 9.52 4.38
N LEU A 73 -14.31 9.54 4.44
CA LEU A 73 -15.22 9.72 3.33
C LEU A 73 -16.00 11.02 3.53
N LYS A 74 -16.02 11.90 2.52
CA LYS A 74 -16.80 13.14 2.57
C LYS A 74 -17.96 13.11 1.57
N GLU A 75 -19.15 13.42 2.06
CA GLU A 75 -20.40 13.47 1.28
C GLU A 75 -21.25 14.66 1.74
N ALA A 76 -21.50 15.64 0.87
CA ALA A 76 -22.45 16.75 1.10
C ALA A 76 -22.43 17.35 2.53
N GLY A 77 -21.25 17.73 3.04
CA GLY A 77 -21.07 18.30 4.38
C GLY A 77 -20.99 17.29 5.53
N LYS A 78 -21.21 16.00 5.29
CA LYS A 78 -20.97 14.90 6.23
C LYS A 78 -19.58 14.32 6.02
N MET A 79 -18.92 14.04 7.14
CA MET A 79 -17.64 13.33 7.17
C MET A 79 -17.82 12.03 7.94
N VAL A 80 -17.56 10.91 7.29
CA VAL A 80 -17.50 9.60 7.93
C VAL A 80 -16.04 9.21 8.03
N SER A 81 -15.55 9.04 9.26
CA SER A 81 -14.17 8.63 9.52
C SER A 81 -14.16 7.33 10.31
N HIS A 82 -13.56 6.30 9.72
CA HIS A 82 -13.41 5.00 10.35
C HIS A 82 -11.93 4.79 10.69
N ARG A 83 -11.66 4.56 11.98
CA ARG A 83 -10.34 4.08 12.40
C ARG A 83 -10.01 2.81 11.64
N PHE A 84 -8.78 2.73 11.15
CA PHE A 84 -8.23 1.60 10.44
C PHE A 84 -8.61 0.22 11.04
N SER A 85 -8.47 0.06 12.37
CA SER A 85 -8.72 -1.22 13.05
C SER A 85 -10.19 -1.68 13.01
N LYS A 86 -11.10 -0.78 12.65
CA LYS A 86 -12.55 -1.02 12.58
C LYS A 86 -13.10 -0.98 11.15
N ASP A 87 -12.34 -0.46 10.19
CA ASP A 87 -12.78 -0.31 8.80
C ASP A 87 -12.70 -1.63 8.03
N LEU A 88 -13.82 -2.10 7.47
CA LEU A 88 -13.88 -3.40 6.79
C LEU A 88 -13.12 -3.40 5.45
N TYR A 89 -13.07 -2.26 4.76
CA TYR A 89 -12.35 -2.13 3.48
C TYR A 89 -10.84 -2.23 3.70
N LEU A 90 -10.31 -1.44 4.62
CA LEU A 90 -8.88 -1.47 4.94
C LEU A 90 -8.45 -2.82 5.53
N LYS A 91 -9.28 -3.43 6.37
CA LYS A 91 -9.00 -4.78 6.89
C LYS A 91 -8.97 -5.83 5.80
N ALA A 92 -9.92 -5.81 4.87
CA ALA A 92 -9.93 -6.75 3.75
C ALA A 92 -8.73 -6.57 2.83
N PHE A 93 -8.29 -5.33 2.62
CA PHE A 93 -7.08 -5.01 1.85
C PHE A 93 -5.84 -5.63 2.49
N LEU A 94 -5.64 -5.43 3.80
CA LEU A 94 -4.43 -5.88 4.50
C LEU A 94 -4.42 -7.34 4.88
N ASP A 95 -5.58 -7.95 5.09
CA ASP A 95 -5.69 -9.41 5.18
C ASP A 95 -5.51 -10.08 3.79
N ASN A 96 -5.20 -9.30 2.74
CA ASN A 96 -5.06 -9.73 1.34
C ASN A 96 -6.30 -10.47 0.79
N ILE A 97 -7.49 -10.11 1.29
CA ILE A 97 -8.78 -10.70 0.90
C ILE A 97 -9.32 -9.98 -0.35
N SER A 98 -9.21 -8.66 -0.41
CA SER A 98 -9.78 -7.84 -1.49
C SER A 98 -8.80 -7.58 -2.64
N LEU A 99 -7.55 -8.05 -2.55
CA LEU A 99 -6.58 -7.89 -3.64
C LEU A 99 -7.02 -8.63 -4.91
N ASN A 100 -6.72 -8.04 -6.07
CA ASN A 100 -6.89 -8.70 -7.35
C ASN A 100 -6.03 -9.98 -7.42
N ALA A 101 -6.55 -11.04 -8.06
CA ALA A 101 -5.85 -12.32 -8.17
C ALA A 101 -4.47 -12.17 -8.83
N CYS A 102 -4.38 -11.34 -9.88
CA CYS A 102 -3.11 -11.06 -10.56
C CYS A 102 -2.03 -10.44 -9.67
N CYS A 103 -2.40 -9.80 -8.55
CA CYS A 103 -1.42 -9.26 -7.62
C CYS A 103 -0.67 -10.36 -6.87
N ALA A 104 -1.28 -11.53 -6.66
CA ALA A 104 -0.63 -12.67 -6.00
C ALA A 104 0.44 -13.34 -6.88
N GLU A 105 0.38 -13.09 -8.19
CA GLU A 105 1.32 -13.59 -9.20
C GLU A 105 2.09 -12.42 -9.85
N CYS A 106 2.16 -11.28 -9.15
CA CYS A 106 2.78 -10.08 -9.69
C CYS A 106 4.28 -10.29 -9.94
N ARG A 107 4.69 -10.16 -11.19
CA ARG A 107 6.10 -10.31 -11.60
C ARG A 107 6.97 -9.09 -11.25
N TYR A 108 6.35 -8.00 -10.81
CA TYR A 108 7.00 -6.71 -10.58
C TYR A 108 7.23 -6.40 -9.08
N THR A 109 6.94 -7.36 -8.20
CA THR A 109 7.38 -7.33 -6.80
C THR A 109 8.79 -7.93 -6.69
N SER A 110 9.75 -7.21 -7.26
CA SER A 110 11.16 -7.58 -7.27
C SER A 110 12.05 -6.33 -7.10
N LEU A 111 13.35 -6.56 -6.93
CA LEU A 111 14.40 -5.54 -6.99
C LEU A 111 14.73 -5.11 -8.43
N ASP A 112 14.31 -5.89 -9.43
CA ASP A 112 14.46 -5.56 -10.85
C ASP A 112 13.29 -4.67 -11.28
N ARG A 113 13.41 -3.40 -10.90
CA ARG A 113 12.36 -2.39 -11.06
C ARG A 113 12.23 -1.91 -12.51
N VAL A 114 11.02 -1.49 -12.89
CA VAL A 114 10.69 -1.16 -14.30
C VAL A 114 10.77 0.34 -14.58
N GLY A 115 10.52 1.18 -13.57
CA GLY A 115 10.71 2.62 -13.65
C GLY A 115 12.17 3.00 -13.76
N ASP A 116 12.44 4.25 -14.12
CA ASP A 116 13.78 4.84 -14.01
C ASP A 116 14.11 5.20 -12.54
N LEU A 117 13.06 5.44 -11.74
CA LEU A 117 13.07 5.61 -10.29
C LEU A 117 11.95 4.78 -9.67
N SER A 118 12.20 4.18 -8.49
CA SER A 118 11.14 3.62 -7.64
C SER A 118 11.00 4.40 -6.35
N VAL A 119 9.77 4.62 -5.88
CA VAL A 119 9.47 5.37 -4.65
C VAL A 119 8.52 4.57 -3.77
N GLY A 120 8.75 4.58 -2.45
CA GLY A 120 7.85 3.95 -1.49
C GLY A 120 8.10 4.36 -0.06
N ASP A 121 7.33 3.81 0.87
CA ASP A 121 7.60 3.93 2.31
C ASP A 121 8.77 3.01 2.70
N PHE A 122 9.75 3.49 3.48
CA PHE A 122 10.80 2.64 4.03
C PHE A 122 10.32 2.03 5.35
N TRP A 123 9.62 0.91 5.26
CA TRP A 123 9.01 0.27 6.41
C TRP A 123 10.08 -0.17 7.42
N GLY A 124 9.86 0.13 8.71
CA GLY A 124 10.74 -0.33 9.79
C GLY A 124 12.17 0.21 9.75
N VAL A 125 12.42 1.33 9.05
CA VAL A 125 13.76 1.90 8.88
C VAL A 125 14.48 2.19 10.21
N ASP A 126 13.75 2.61 11.25
CA ASP A 126 14.32 2.91 12.59
C ASP A 126 15.02 1.68 13.23
N ASN A 127 14.60 0.49 12.82
CA ASN A 127 15.17 -0.78 13.27
C ASN A 127 16.32 -1.26 12.37
N ILE A 128 16.44 -0.71 11.16
CA ILE A 128 17.40 -1.11 10.14
C ILE A 128 18.60 -0.16 10.14
N LEU A 129 18.35 1.14 10.02
CA LEU A 129 19.37 2.19 9.97
C LEU A 129 19.43 2.91 11.33
N LYS A 130 20.63 2.94 11.93
CA LYS A 130 20.87 3.63 13.22
C LYS A 130 21.38 5.06 13.01
N ASP A 131 20.87 5.73 11.98
CA ASP A 131 21.22 7.12 11.68
C ASP A 131 20.45 8.07 12.62
N PRO A 132 21.12 9.01 13.30
CA PRO A 132 20.45 9.98 14.19
C PRO A 132 19.35 10.79 13.50
N ARG A 133 19.47 11.06 12.19
CA ARG A 133 18.44 11.76 11.40
C ARG A 133 17.15 10.97 11.30
N ILE A 134 17.20 9.66 11.50
CA ILE A 134 16.05 8.75 11.52
C ILE A 134 15.60 8.55 12.96
N THR A 135 16.50 8.08 13.84
CA THR A 135 16.15 7.66 15.20
C THR A 135 15.69 8.81 16.11
N ASN A 136 16.14 10.04 15.85
CA ASN A 136 15.73 11.21 16.64
C ASN A 136 14.45 11.87 16.07
N ARG A 137 14.00 11.49 14.87
CA ARG A 137 12.72 11.94 14.34
C ARG A 137 11.63 11.09 14.99
N SER A 138 10.89 11.69 15.91
CA SER A 138 9.70 11.06 16.49
C SER A 138 8.66 10.78 15.39
N SER A 139 8.68 9.56 14.84
CA SER A 139 7.64 8.97 13.99
C SER A 139 7.42 9.63 12.61
N ALA A 140 8.37 10.41 12.08
CA ALA A 140 8.23 10.95 10.73
C ALA A 140 8.46 9.83 9.68
N PRO A 141 7.59 9.68 8.67
CA PRO A 141 7.77 8.64 7.67
C PRO A 141 9.01 8.94 6.83
N VAL A 142 9.86 7.94 6.65
CA VAL A 142 11.02 7.99 5.75
C VAL A 142 10.63 7.32 4.44
N GLY A 143 10.81 8.04 3.33
CA GLY A 143 10.63 7.48 2.00
C GLY A 143 11.86 6.68 1.56
N LEU A 144 11.63 5.58 0.84
CA LEU A 144 12.64 4.83 0.12
C LEU A 144 12.66 5.30 -1.34
N LEU A 145 13.87 5.60 -1.83
CA LEU A 145 14.13 5.95 -3.23
C LEU A 145 15.11 4.92 -3.81
N ILE A 146 14.74 4.29 -4.93
CA ILE A 146 15.59 3.32 -5.63
C ILE A 146 15.90 3.86 -7.02
N GLN A 147 17.14 4.27 -7.24
CA GLN A 147 17.63 4.64 -8.56
C GLN A 147 17.84 3.37 -9.40
N ASN A 148 17.04 3.18 -10.45
CA ASN A 148 17.07 1.96 -11.26
C ASN A 148 18.01 2.09 -12.46
N ASN A 149 18.26 3.31 -12.94
CA ASN A 149 19.19 3.58 -14.04
C ASN A 149 19.79 5.00 -13.98
N GLN A 150 20.64 5.32 -14.97
CA GLN A 150 21.37 6.60 -15.01
C GLN A 150 20.50 7.80 -15.41
N LYS A 151 19.31 7.61 -16.00
CA LYS A 151 18.46 8.74 -16.41
C LYS A 151 18.07 9.62 -15.22
N PHE A 152 17.93 9.04 -14.03
CA PHE A 152 17.55 9.78 -12.84
C PHE A 152 18.73 10.40 -12.09
N ALA A 153 19.97 9.97 -12.32
CA ALA A 153 21.14 10.45 -11.58
C ALA A 153 21.27 11.99 -11.63
N ALA A 154 21.10 12.56 -12.82
CA ALA A 154 21.15 14.01 -13.01
C ALA A 154 20.00 14.76 -12.31
N LEU A 155 18.81 14.17 -12.25
CA LEU A 155 17.66 14.76 -11.57
C LEU A 155 17.79 14.64 -10.04
N LEU A 156 18.29 13.52 -9.54
CA LEU A 156 18.58 13.32 -8.11
C LEU A 156 19.59 14.36 -7.61
N ASN A 157 20.64 14.64 -8.37
CA ASN A 157 21.60 15.69 -8.04
C ASN A 157 20.94 17.08 -7.92
N LYS A 158 19.99 17.40 -8.80
CA LYS A 158 19.23 18.66 -8.73
C LYS A 158 18.31 18.70 -7.50
N ILE A 159 17.66 17.57 -7.17
CA ILE A 159 16.82 17.47 -5.98
C ILE A 159 17.67 17.61 -4.71
N ALA A 160 18.83 16.94 -4.65
CA ALA A 160 19.77 17.08 -3.54
C ALA A 160 20.27 18.52 -3.38
N ALA A 161 20.62 19.18 -4.49
CA ALA A 161 21.06 20.58 -4.48
C ALA A 161 19.96 21.58 -4.04
N SER A 162 18.68 21.19 -4.10
CA SER A 162 17.58 22.07 -3.66
C SER A 162 17.54 22.31 -2.15
N GLY A 163 18.22 21.47 -1.35
CA GLY A 163 18.20 21.52 0.12
C GLY A 163 16.86 21.16 0.76
N GLN A 164 15.86 20.72 -0.02
CA GLN A 164 14.53 20.37 0.50
C GLN A 164 14.46 18.97 1.14
N PHE A 165 15.43 18.10 0.84
CA PHE A 165 15.44 16.71 1.26
C PHE A 165 16.78 16.33 1.85
N GLU A 166 16.75 15.51 2.90
CA GLU A 166 17.92 14.81 3.42
C GLU A 166 17.96 13.40 2.84
N PHE A 167 19.13 12.99 2.35
CA PHE A 167 19.35 11.65 1.80
C PHE A 167 20.24 10.83 2.73
N ILE A 168 19.89 9.55 2.85
CA ILE A 168 20.60 8.55 3.64
C ILE A 168 20.77 7.36 2.73
N GLU A 169 22.02 6.99 2.44
CA GLU A 169 22.30 5.82 1.64
C GLU A 169 21.90 4.55 2.40
N CYS A 170 21.37 3.58 1.67
CA CYS A 170 21.07 2.25 2.19
C CYS A 170 21.35 1.21 1.11
N THR A 171 21.69 0.01 1.54
CA THR A 171 21.90 -1.14 0.67
C THR A 171 20.57 -1.73 0.23
N LYS A 172 20.58 -2.50 -0.87
CA LYS A 172 19.36 -3.21 -1.34
C LYS A 172 18.88 -4.20 -0.30
N GLU A 173 19.81 -4.84 0.40
CA GLU A 173 19.55 -5.81 1.46
C GLU A 173 18.82 -5.15 2.63
N GLU A 174 19.26 -3.96 3.06
CA GLU A 174 18.59 -3.17 4.09
C GLU A 174 17.18 -2.77 3.69
N ALA A 175 17.01 -2.22 2.47
CA ALA A 175 15.70 -1.87 1.93
C ALA A 175 14.74 -3.07 1.92
N CYS A 176 15.24 -4.27 1.59
CA CYS A 176 14.42 -5.48 1.50
C CYS A 176 14.01 -6.10 2.84
N ARG A 177 14.68 -5.76 3.96
CA ARG A 177 14.43 -6.40 5.27
C ARG A 177 12.97 -6.28 5.70
N SER A 178 12.38 -5.10 5.49
CA SER A 178 11.02 -4.80 5.93
C SER A 178 10.06 -4.44 4.78
N ASN A 179 10.56 -4.31 3.55
CA ASN A 179 9.74 -4.10 2.36
C ASN A 179 9.60 -5.41 1.58
N GLU A 180 8.68 -6.28 1.99
CA GLU A 180 8.44 -7.57 1.32
C GLU A 180 8.11 -7.42 -0.17
N VAL A 181 7.47 -6.32 -0.56
CA VAL A 181 7.10 -5.98 -1.94
C VAL A 181 8.29 -5.87 -2.90
N LEU A 182 9.52 -5.74 -2.38
CA LEU A 182 10.74 -5.77 -3.18
C LEU A 182 11.26 -7.19 -3.47
N ARG A 183 10.68 -8.20 -2.83
CA ARG A 183 11.17 -9.59 -2.90
C ARG A 183 10.12 -10.59 -3.34
N THR A 184 8.86 -10.36 -2.99
CA THR A 184 7.81 -11.34 -3.22
C THR A 184 6.45 -10.71 -3.40
N ALA A 185 5.60 -11.40 -4.16
CA ALA A 185 4.22 -11.02 -4.35
C ALA A 185 3.43 -11.21 -3.04
N PRO A 186 2.39 -10.39 -2.79
CA PRO A 186 1.50 -10.59 -1.66
C PRO A 186 0.88 -11.98 -1.69
N LYS A 187 0.92 -12.69 -0.56
CA LYS A 187 0.20 -13.96 -0.43
C LYS A 187 -1.30 -13.70 -0.36
N ARG A 188 -2.05 -14.19 -1.34
CA ARG A 188 -3.51 -14.13 -1.35
C ARG A 188 -4.07 -14.82 -0.11
N SER A 189 -5.09 -14.23 0.50
CA SER A 189 -5.77 -14.87 1.63
C SER A 189 -6.43 -16.19 1.18
N ARG A 190 -6.27 -17.26 1.97
CA ARG A 190 -7.04 -18.51 1.76
C ARG A 190 -8.56 -18.33 1.82
N HIS A 191 -9.01 -17.20 2.39
CA HIS A 191 -10.42 -16.85 2.49
C HIS A 191 -10.89 -15.93 1.35
N ALA A 192 -9.98 -15.46 0.49
CA ALA A 192 -10.30 -14.52 -0.58
C ALA A 192 -11.34 -15.10 -1.53
N ASP A 193 -11.10 -16.29 -2.07
CA ASP A 193 -11.98 -16.87 -3.11
C ASP A 193 -13.36 -17.23 -2.54
N MET A 194 -13.41 -17.75 -1.31
CA MET A 194 -14.68 -18.01 -0.63
C MET A 194 -15.48 -16.73 -0.40
N LEU A 195 -14.84 -15.66 0.09
CA LEU A 195 -15.54 -14.39 0.36
C LEU A 195 -15.93 -13.65 -0.93
N GLN A 196 -15.13 -13.76 -1.98
CA GLN A 196 -15.45 -13.20 -3.30
C GLN A 196 -16.56 -13.99 -4.00
N SER A 197 -16.59 -15.32 -3.87
CA SER A 197 -17.71 -16.15 -4.36
C SER A 197 -19.00 -15.82 -3.60
N LEU A 198 -18.92 -15.70 -2.28
CA LEU A 198 -20.06 -15.29 -1.45
C LEU A 198 -20.53 -13.87 -1.81
N ALA A 199 -19.63 -12.99 -2.26
CA ALA A 199 -19.95 -11.64 -2.71
C ALA A 199 -20.90 -11.60 -3.93
N ALA A 200 -21.03 -12.71 -4.67
CA ALA A 200 -22.00 -12.83 -5.78
C ALA A 200 -23.44 -13.02 -5.30
N HIS A 201 -23.62 -13.52 -4.06
CA HIS A 201 -24.94 -13.81 -3.48
C HIS A 201 -25.34 -12.80 -2.39
N ILE A 202 -24.36 -12.22 -1.70
CA ILE A 202 -24.53 -11.17 -0.69
C ILE A 202 -23.47 -10.09 -0.93
N ASN A 203 -23.66 -8.86 -0.45
CA ASN A 203 -22.59 -7.85 -0.55
C ASN A 203 -21.30 -8.32 0.16
N LEU A 204 -20.12 -8.14 -0.46
CA LEU A 204 -18.80 -8.56 0.08
C LEU A 204 -18.59 -8.11 1.53
N PHE A 205 -18.98 -6.88 1.87
CA PHE A 205 -18.77 -6.30 3.20
C PHE A 205 -19.72 -6.88 4.25
N THR A 206 -20.91 -7.34 3.85
CA THR A 206 -21.78 -8.16 4.70
C THR A 206 -21.08 -9.48 5.04
N GLY A 207 -20.51 -10.16 4.05
CA GLY A 207 -19.72 -11.38 4.26
C GLY A 207 -18.50 -11.15 5.17
N LEU A 208 -17.74 -10.07 4.91
CA LEU A 208 -16.59 -9.68 5.73
C LEU A 208 -16.98 -9.40 7.19
N ARG A 209 -18.12 -8.73 7.42
CA ARG A 209 -18.61 -8.46 8.79
C ARG A 209 -18.83 -9.75 9.56
N VAL A 210 -19.48 -10.74 8.96
CA VAL A 210 -19.71 -12.07 9.55
C VAL A 210 -18.37 -12.78 9.78
N TYR A 211 -17.50 -12.80 8.78
CA TYR A 211 -16.17 -13.41 8.88
C TYR A 211 -15.35 -12.82 10.04
N TYR A 212 -15.26 -11.49 10.15
CA TYR A 212 -14.51 -10.84 11.23
C TYR A 212 -15.16 -11.02 12.61
N PHE A 213 -16.48 -11.12 12.68
CA PHE A 213 -17.19 -11.48 13.92
C PHE A 213 -16.73 -12.86 14.43
N PHE A 214 -16.78 -13.89 13.58
CA PHE A 214 -16.33 -15.23 13.95
C PHE A 214 -14.81 -15.32 14.18
N LYS A 215 -13.99 -14.59 13.42
CA LYS A 215 -12.53 -14.49 13.64
C LYS A 215 -12.24 -13.98 15.07
N LYS A 216 -12.93 -12.92 15.49
CA LYS A 216 -12.81 -12.35 16.84
C LYS A 216 -13.29 -13.32 17.93
N LEU A 217 -14.43 -13.99 17.70
CA LEU A 217 -14.97 -14.97 18.65
C LEU A 217 -14.01 -16.14 18.87
N LYS A 218 -13.48 -16.73 17.79
CA LYS A 218 -12.47 -17.80 17.87
C LYS A 218 -11.22 -17.38 18.63
N SER A 219 -10.73 -16.15 18.40
CA SER A 219 -9.58 -15.61 19.12
C SER A 219 -9.86 -15.51 20.63
N LYS A 220 -11.03 -15.01 21.03
CA LYS A 220 -11.43 -14.92 22.44
C LYS A 220 -11.49 -16.30 23.11
N ILE A 221 -12.11 -17.28 22.45
CA ILE A 221 -12.20 -18.66 22.96
C ILE A 221 -10.80 -19.25 23.16
N LYS A 222 -9.87 -19.03 22.22
CA LYS A 222 -8.49 -19.50 22.34
C LYS A 222 -7.76 -18.87 23.53
N HIS A 223 -7.95 -17.57 23.78
CA HIS A 223 -7.38 -16.89 24.95
C HIS A 223 -7.97 -17.39 26.27
N LEU A 224 -9.27 -17.67 26.32
CA LEU A 224 -9.94 -18.26 27.49
C LEU A 224 -9.38 -19.66 27.81
N LYS A 225 -9.21 -20.52 26.80
CA LYS A 225 -8.61 -21.85 27.00
C LYS A 225 -7.19 -21.79 27.58
N ARG A 226 -6.35 -20.84 27.13
CA ARG A 226 -4.98 -20.63 27.66
C ARG A 226 -4.92 -20.05 29.08
N ARG A 227 -6.05 -19.65 29.66
CA ARG A 227 -6.14 -19.14 31.04
C ARG A 227 -6.73 -20.17 32.01
N ILE A 228 -7.39 -21.19 31.47
CA ILE A 228 -8.07 -22.23 32.24
C ILE A 228 -7.22 -23.51 32.29
N PHE A 229 -6.33 -23.69 31.32
CA PHE A 229 -5.28 -24.70 31.26
C PHE A 229 -3.92 -24.00 31.17
#